data_AF-A0A8J6ZUQ7-F1
#
_entry.id   AF-A0A8J6ZUQ7-F1
#
_cell.length_a   1.000
_cell.length_b   1.000
_cell.length_c   1.000
_cell.angle_alpha   90.00
_cell.angle_beta   90.00
_cell.angle_gamma   90.00
#
_symmetry.space_group_name_H-M   'P 1'
#
loop_
_entity.id
_entity.type
_entity.pdbx_description
1 polymer ?
#
loop_
_entity_poly.entity_id
_entity_poly.type
_entity_poly.pdbx_seq_one_letter_code
_entity_poly.pdbx_strand_id
1 'polypeptide(L)'
;MAVPIQMRYIEDPDTRSILKDRATADNSGNVRGAAIQALAKQFRNQSELFEIYYNCAVNDSFKGKHDLPFNPNPRRIALEIIIKQFLQHPQTLRPLRDKATNDADEEVRKFAQEKLAELEK
;
A
#
# COMPACT_ATOMS: atom_id res chain seq x y z
N MET A 1 19.83 17.72 -28.91
CA MET A 1 19.68 17.44 -27.46
C MET A 1 18.46 16.55 -27.30
N ALA A 2 18.65 15.25 -27.05
CA ALA A 2 17.55 14.32 -26.83
C ALA A 2 17.07 14.46 -25.38
N VAL A 3 15.83 14.88 -25.18
CA VAL A 3 15.19 14.80 -23.86
C VAL A 3 14.98 13.31 -23.56
N PRO A 4 15.43 12.78 -22.40
CA PRO A 4 15.27 11.36 -22.11
C PRO A 4 13.76 11.06 -21.98
N ILE A 5 13.28 10.14 -22.81
CA ILE A 5 11.86 9.71 -22.87
C ILE A 5 11.37 9.16 -21.52
N GLN A 6 12.28 8.81 -20.62
CA GLN A 6 11.98 8.27 -19.29
C GLN A 6 11.22 9.23 -18.37
N MET A 7 11.35 10.56 -18.54
CA MET A 7 10.76 11.54 -17.59
C MET A 7 9.32 11.94 -17.91
N ARG A 8 8.81 11.69 -19.12
CA ARG A 8 7.52 12.25 -19.56
C ARG A 8 6.29 11.50 -19.05
N TYR A 9 6.42 10.21 -18.74
CA TYR A 9 5.31 9.40 -18.20
C TYR A 9 5.04 9.62 -16.71
N ILE A 10 6.05 10.07 -15.96
CA ILE A 10 5.99 10.18 -14.48
C ILE A 10 5.19 11.44 -14.06
N GLU A 11 5.12 12.44 -14.92
CA GLU A 11 4.40 13.70 -14.67
C GLU A 11 3.04 13.78 -15.36
N ASP A 12 2.62 12.74 -16.08
CA ASP A 12 1.31 12.71 -16.73
C ASP A 12 0.21 12.48 -15.67
N PRO A 13 -0.74 13.44 -15.49
CA PRO A 13 -1.89 13.27 -14.60
C PRO A 13 -2.65 11.97 -14.86
N ASP A 14 -2.64 11.48 -16.10
CA ASP A 14 -3.33 10.26 -16.51
C ASP A 14 -2.68 9.03 -15.88
N THR A 15 -1.35 8.98 -15.77
CA THR A 15 -0.64 7.87 -15.11
C THR A 15 -1.07 7.75 -13.65
N ARG A 16 -1.17 8.89 -12.95
CA ARG A 16 -1.57 8.91 -11.54
C ARG A 16 -3.01 8.44 -11.36
N SER A 17 -3.93 8.90 -12.21
CA SER A 17 -5.33 8.48 -12.17
C SER A 17 -5.46 6.98 -12.39
N ILE A 18 -4.82 6.44 -13.43
CA ILE A 18 -4.83 5.00 -13.73
C ILE A 18 -4.32 4.19 -12.54
N LEU A 19 -3.25 4.63 -11.88
CA LEU A 19 -2.73 3.92 -10.71
C LEU A 19 -3.68 3.97 -9.51
N LYS A 20 -4.37 5.08 -9.27
CA LYS A 20 -5.41 5.17 -8.21
C LYS A 20 -6.58 4.23 -8.51
N ASP A 21 -7.04 4.21 -9.75
CA ASP A 21 -8.13 3.31 -10.19
C ASP A 21 -7.72 1.84 -10.02
N ARG A 22 -6.52 1.48 -10.46
CA ARG A 22 -6.00 0.11 -10.31
C ARG A 22 -5.73 -0.27 -8.87
N ALA A 23 -5.29 0.64 -8.02
CA ALA A 23 -5.09 0.39 -6.59
C ALA A 23 -6.40 0.08 -5.85
N THR A 24 -7.53 0.62 -6.31
CA THR A 24 -8.80 0.60 -5.58
C THR A 24 -9.82 -0.40 -6.14
N ALA A 25 -9.88 -0.58 -7.45
CA ALA A 25 -10.98 -1.28 -8.12
C ALA A 25 -10.55 -2.49 -8.97
N ASP A 26 -9.24 -2.74 -9.14
CA ASP A 26 -8.82 -3.87 -9.97
C ASP A 26 -9.18 -5.21 -9.30
N ASN A 27 -9.63 -6.19 -10.09
CA ASN A 27 -10.00 -7.51 -9.58
C ASN A 27 -8.78 -8.31 -9.09
N SER A 28 -7.61 -8.07 -9.68
CA SER A 28 -6.38 -8.79 -9.33
C SER A 28 -5.68 -8.14 -8.14
N GLY A 29 -5.50 -8.91 -7.07
CA GLY A 29 -4.72 -8.47 -5.90
C GLY A 29 -3.29 -8.06 -6.28
N ASN A 30 -2.66 -8.78 -7.21
CA ASN A 30 -1.33 -8.43 -7.70
C ASN A 30 -1.30 -7.07 -8.39
N VAL A 31 -2.32 -6.74 -9.17
CA VAL A 31 -2.43 -5.44 -9.83
C VAL A 31 -2.66 -4.34 -8.81
N ARG A 32 -3.55 -4.55 -7.83
CA ARG A 32 -3.78 -3.58 -6.75
C ARG A 32 -2.50 -3.32 -5.95
N GLY A 33 -1.80 -4.38 -5.54
CA GLY A 33 -0.53 -4.29 -4.82
C GLY A 33 0.56 -3.56 -5.61
N ALA A 34 0.72 -3.89 -6.90
CA ALA A 34 1.68 -3.22 -7.78
C ALA A 34 1.34 -1.73 -7.98
N ALA A 35 0.06 -1.40 -8.15
CA ALA A 35 -0.38 -0.02 -8.30
C ALA A 35 -0.11 0.80 -7.02
N ILE A 36 -0.35 0.22 -5.85
CA ILE A 36 -0.04 0.84 -4.55
C ILE A 36 1.46 1.09 -4.39
N GLN A 37 2.31 0.11 -4.73
CA GLN A 37 3.76 0.28 -4.70
C GLN A 37 4.22 1.36 -5.69
N ALA A 38 3.66 1.40 -6.90
CA ALA A 38 3.97 2.41 -7.89
C ALA A 38 3.58 3.81 -7.42
N LEU A 39 2.38 3.98 -6.84
CA LEU A 39 1.96 5.24 -6.23
C LEU A 39 2.95 5.69 -5.15
N ALA A 40 3.32 4.79 -4.25
CA ALA A 40 4.22 5.09 -3.14
C ALA A 40 5.65 5.43 -3.60
N LYS A 41 6.09 4.87 -4.73
CA LYS A 41 7.42 5.11 -5.29
C LYS A 41 7.49 6.43 -6.06
N GLN A 42 6.50 6.70 -6.91
CA GLN A 42 6.53 7.84 -7.83
C GLN A 42 5.94 9.12 -7.22
N PHE A 43 5.01 9.01 -6.27
CA PHE A 43 4.28 10.13 -5.69
C PHE A 43 4.42 10.18 -4.16
N ARG A 44 5.66 10.05 -3.70
CA ARG A 44 6.00 9.84 -2.29
C ARG A 44 5.51 10.96 -1.37
N ASN A 45 5.07 10.62 -0.15
CA ASN A 45 4.69 11.55 0.92
C ASN A 45 3.56 12.53 0.58
N GLN A 46 2.77 12.28 -0.48
CA GLN A 46 1.56 13.04 -0.75
C GLN A 46 0.47 12.60 0.24
N SER A 47 0.05 13.51 1.12
CA SER A 47 -0.95 13.24 2.17
C SER A 47 -2.23 12.63 1.62
N GLU A 48 -2.67 13.08 0.46
CA GLU A 48 -3.87 12.58 -0.24
C GLU A 48 -3.80 11.11 -0.66
N LEU A 49 -2.61 10.49 -0.70
CA LEU A 49 -2.49 9.05 -0.97
C LEU A 49 -2.66 8.18 0.28
N PHE A 50 -2.60 8.77 1.48
CA PHE A 50 -2.76 8.04 2.73
C PHE A 50 -4.07 7.25 2.75
N GLU A 51 -5.18 7.88 2.34
CA GLU A 51 -6.51 7.24 2.32
C GLU A 51 -6.57 6.03 1.38
N ILE A 52 -5.85 6.06 0.26
CA ILE A 52 -5.78 4.91 -0.66
C ILE A 52 -5.06 3.73 0.02
N TYR A 53 -3.93 4.01 0.67
CA TYR A 53 -3.19 2.98 1.39
C TYR A 53 -3.98 2.47 2.59
N TYR A 54 -4.62 3.35 3.35
CA TYR A 54 -5.45 3.00 4.49
C TYR A 54 -6.60 2.07 4.06
N ASN A 55 -7.34 2.47 3.02
CA ASN A 55 -8.46 1.68 2.52
C ASN A 55 -8.00 0.32 1.99
N CYS A 56 -6.86 0.25 1.30
CA CYS A 56 -6.30 -1.04 0.93
C CYS A 56 -5.93 -1.87 2.15
N ALA A 57 -5.25 -1.30 3.15
CA ALA A 57 -4.84 -2.03 4.34
C ALA A 57 -6.04 -2.63 5.10
N VAL A 58 -7.14 -1.90 5.19
CA VAL A 58 -8.31 -2.30 5.99
C VAL A 58 -9.30 -3.15 5.21
N ASN A 59 -9.62 -2.77 3.97
CA ASN A 59 -10.79 -3.27 3.23
C ASN A 59 -10.46 -4.15 2.01
N ASP A 60 -9.19 -4.28 1.62
CA ASP A 60 -8.85 -5.06 0.43
C ASP A 60 -9.28 -6.53 0.56
N SER A 61 -10.00 -7.00 -0.46
CA SER A 61 -10.64 -8.31 -0.47
C SER A 61 -9.73 -9.44 -0.94
N PHE A 62 -8.40 -9.31 -0.81
CA PHE A 62 -7.44 -10.33 -1.24
C PHE A 62 -7.79 -11.72 -0.70
N LYS A 63 -7.79 -12.71 -1.60
CA LYS A 63 -8.05 -14.12 -1.30
C LYS A 63 -6.90 -14.96 -1.83
N GLY A 64 -6.55 -16.01 -1.10
CA GLY A 64 -5.49 -16.95 -1.48
C GLY A 64 -4.27 -16.85 -0.57
N LYS A 65 -3.27 -17.68 -0.86
CA LYS A 65 -1.97 -17.63 -0.17
C LYS A 65 -1.11 -16.57 -0.85
N HIS A 66 -0.54 -15.67 -0.07
CA HIS A 66 0.50 -14.80 -0.56
C HIS A 66 1.86 -15.51 -0.45
N ASP A 67 2.75 -15.25 -1.40
CA ASP A 67 4.12 -15.74 -1.40
C ASP A 67 5.01 -14.57 -1.83
N LEU A 68 5.72 -13.98 -0.88
CA LEU A 68 6.59 -12.84 -1.19
C LEU A 68 7.87 -13.34 -1.86
N PRO A 69 8.36 -12.69 -2.94
CA PRO A 69 7.88 -11.42 -3.49
C PRO A 69 6.82 -11.54 -4.61
N PHE A 70 6.45 -12.75 -5.04
CA PHE A 70 5.75 -12.99 -6.31
C PHE A 70 4.23 -12.75 -6.27
N ASN A 71 3.59 -12.98 -5.13
CA ASN A 71 2.16 -12.77 -4.92
C ASN A 71 1.97 -11.99 -3.61
N PRO A 72 2.27 -10.69 -3.57
CA PRO A 72 2.22 -9.92 -2.34
C PRO A 72 0.77 -9.60 -1.95
N ASN A 73 0.42 -9.81 -0.69
CA ASN A 73 -0.88 -9.40 -0.18
C ASN A 73 -0.98 -7.85 -0.17
N PRO A 74 -1.95 -7.24 -0.86
CA PRO A 74 -2.08 -5.78 -0.93
C PRO A 74 -2.20 -5.11 0.44
N ARG A 75 -2.88 -5.76 1.40
CA ARG A 75 -3.01 -5.25 2.78
C ARG A 75 -1.63 -5.13 3.44
N ARG A 76 -0.79 -6.16 3.27
CA ARG A 76 0.58 -6.19 3.78
C ARG A 76 1.44 -5.08 3.19
N ILE A 77 1.38 -4.90 1.87
CA ILE A 77 2.07 -3.82 1.15
C ILE A 77 1.64 -2.46 1.69
N ALA A 78 0.34 -2.24 1.83
CA ALA A 78 -0.21 -0.97 2.25
C ALA A 78 0.24 -0.60 3.67
N LEU A 79 0.19 -1.54 4.62
CA LEU A 79 0.72 -1.33 5.97
C LEU A 79 2.20 -0.93 5.96
N GLU A 80 2.99 -1.58 5.11
CA GLU A 80 4.41 -1.26 4.95
C GLU A 80 4.65 0.17 4.47
N ILE A 81 3.87 0.62 3.48
CA ILE A 81 3.96 1.98 2.93
C ILE A 81 3.51 3.00 3.97
N ILE A 82 2.42 2.73 4.68
CA ILE A 82 1.89 3.59 5.75
C ILE A 82 2.97 3.83 6.81
N ILE A 83 3.62 2.77 7.30
CA ILE A 83 4.72 2.91 8.27
C ILE A 83 5.88 3.70 7.68
N LYS A 84 6.30 3.40 6.44
CA LYS A 84 7.49 3.99 5.81
C LYS A 84 7.33 5.47 5.45
N GLN A 85 6.12 5.91 5.09
CA GLN A 85 5.89 7.26 4.53
C GLN A 85 5.05 8.15 5.43
N PHE A 86 4.22 7.57 6.29
CA PHE A 86 3.25 8.30 7.10
C PHE A 86 3.41 8.01 8.59
N LEU A 87 4.63 7.71 9.05
CA LEU A 87 4.89 7.34 10.45
C LEU A 87 4.28 8.32 11.46
N GLN A 88 4.38 9.63 11.18
CA GLN A 88 3.86 10.69 12.04
C GLN A 88 2.39 11.04 11.81
N HIS A 89 1.71 10.37 10.88
CA HIS A 89 0.28 10.60 10.65
C HIS A 89 -0.52 10.02 11.83
N PRO A 90 -1.47 10.77 12.42
CA PRO A 90 -2.16 10.38 13.65
C PRO A 90 -2.99 9.09 13.52
N GLN A 91 -3.28 8.65 12.30
CA GLN A 91 -4.03 7.42 12.05
C GLN A 91 -3.17 6.21 11.71
N THR A 92 -1.84 6.32 11.68
CA THR A 92 -0.93 5.25 11.24
C THR A 92 -1.04 3.97 12.05
N LEU A 93 -1.29 4.07 13.35
CA LEU A 93 -1.43 2.88 14.21
C LEU A 93 -2.80 2.19 14.04
N ARG A 94 -3.82 2.86 13.51
CA ARG A 94 -5.17 2.29 13.39
C ARG A 94 -5.25 1.07 12.46
N PRO A 95 -4.76 1.11 11.21
CA PRO A 95 -4.83 -0.07 10.33
C PRO A 95 -3.94 -1.21 10.85
N LEU A 96 -2.82 -0.90 11.53
CA LEU A 96 -1.99 -1.92 12.19
C LEU A 96 -2.75 -2.62 13.31
N ARG A 97 -3.41 -1.90 14.21
CA ARG A 97 -4.23 -2.48 15.27
C ARG A 97 -5.35 -3.35 14.71
N ASP A 98 -6.08 -2.84 13.71
CA ASP A 98 -7.17 -3.60 13.08
C ASP A 98 -6.65 -4.90 12.44
N LYS A 99 -5.56 -4.83 11.67
CA LYS A 99 -5.01 -6.04 11.02
C LYS A 99 -4.34 -6.99 12.00
N ALA A 100 -3.71 -6.50 13.06
CA ALA A 100 -3.12 -7.33 14.11
C ALA A 100 -4.16 -8.22 14.81
N THR A 101 -5.39 -7.73 14.98
CA THR A 101 -6.47 -8.48 15.65
C THR A 101 -7.30 -9.31 14.68
N ASN A 102 -7.67 -8.76 13.52
CA ASN A 102 -8.77 -9.28 12.72
C ASN A 102 -8.41 -9.73 11.30
N ASP A 103 -7.16 -9.55 10.83
CA ASP A 103 -6.83 -9.93 9.45
C ASP A 103 -7.04 -11.43 9.24
N ALA A 104 -7.66 -11.86 8.13
CA ALA A 104 -7.83 -13.27 7.83
C ALA A 104 -6.50 -13.98 7.49
N ASP A 105 -5.52 -13.24 6.97
CA ASP A 105 -4.20 -13.73 6.57
C ASP A 105 -3.23 -13.66 7.77
N GLU A 106 -2.70 -14.82 8.17
CA GLU A 106 -1.86 -14.95 9.36
C GLU A 106 -0.58 -14.13 9.29
N GLU A 107 0.05 -14.07 8.12
CA GLU A 107 1.30 -13.35 7.94
C GLU A 107 1.07 -11.83 7.94
N VAL A 108 -0.11 -11.37 7.49
CA VAL A 108 -0.53 -9.98 7.69
C VAL A 108 -0.74 -9.68 9.18
N ARG A 109 -1.43 -10.57 9.93
CA ARG A 109 -1.62 -10.41 11.38
C ARG A 109 -0.29 -10.31 12.11
N LYS A 110 0.62 -11.27 11.90
CA LYS A 110 1.93 -11.32 12.55
C LYS A 110 2.74 -10.06 12.29
N PHE A 111 2.85 -9.66 11.02
CA PHE A 111 3.55 -8.43 10.69
C PHE A 111 2.96 -7.20 11.39
N ALA A 112 1.63 -7.07 11.39
CA ALA A 112 0.98 -5.94 12.03
C ALA A 112 1.23 -5.93 13.54
N GLN A 113 1.19 -7.09 14.20
CA GLN A 113 1.51 -7.25 15.62
C GLN A 113 2.96 -6.86 15.93
N GLU A 114 3.92 -7.38 15.16
CA GLU A 114 5.34 -7.07 15.32
C GLU A 114 5.60 -5.57 15.18
N LYS A 115 5.07 -4.95 14.12
CA LYS A 115 5.27 -3.51 13.88
C LYS A 115 4.54 -2.63 14.89
N LEU A 116 3.36 -3.03 15.34
CA LEU A 116 2.69 -2.30 16.42
C LEU A 116 3.52 -2.33 17.72
N ALA A 117 4.05 -3.51 18.08
CA ALA A 117 4.91 -3.65 19.26
C ALA A 117 6.24 -2.90 19.14
N GLU A 118 6.77 -2.68 17.93
CA GLU A 118 7.94 -1.83 17.70
C GLU A 118 7.60 -0.34 17.85
N LEU A 119 6.42 0.09 17.39
CA LEU A 119 6.03 1.50 17.31
C LEU A 119 5.42 2.08 18.59
N GLU A 120 4.93 1.23 19.49
CA GLU A 120 4.34 1.63 20.77
C GLU A 120 5.34 1.60 21.94
N LYS A 121 6.61 1.33 21.67
CA LYS A 121 7.72 1.45 22.64
C LYS A 121 8.16 2.89 22.81
#